data_AF-A0A8H5G359-F1
#
_entry.id   AF-A0A8H5G359-F1
#
_cell.length_a   1.000
_cell.length_b   1.000
_cell.length_c   1.000
_cell.angle_alpha   90.00
_cell.angle_beta   90.00
_cell.angle_gamma   90.00
#
_symmetry.space_group_name_H-M   'P 1'
#
loop_
_entity.id
_entity.type
_entity.pdbx_description
1 polymer ?
#
loop_
_entity_poly.entity_id
_entity_poly.type
_entity_poly.pdbx_seq_one_letter_code
_entity_poly.pdbx_strand_id
1 'polypeptide(L)'
;MFARAIKATLKTSSTQSRSLVTLKNTKYTATALASGAGRNGTVSSGNLNLNLALPKEMGGSGNGENPEQLFAMGYSACLLGAIQAVARQKGKADAVKDAKVRANVSIGEPEGMPGFGISVDIKVEGVDDELLKAGHEFCPYSRILKHGAVVNVSKA
;
A
#
# COMPACT_ATOMS: atom_id res chain seq x y z
N MET A 1 59.25 0.23 -22.33
CA MET A 1 58.15 -0.76 -22.38
C MET A 1 56.99 -0.24 -21.55
N PHE A 2 55.83 -0.15 -22.19
CA PHE A 2 54.59 0.45 -21.69
C PHE A 2 53.87 -0.44 -20.68
N ALA A 3 53.19 0.17 -19.69
CA ALA A 3 51.77 -0.06 -19.34
C ALA A 3 51.43 0.68 -18.03
N ARG A 4 50.88 1.89 -18.11
CA ARG A 4 49.44 2.22 -18.03
C ARG A 4 48.82 2.00 -16.64
N ALA A 5 48.73 3.11 -15.89
CA ALA A 5 47.86 3.26 -14.74
C ALA A 5 46.39 3.12 -15.16
N ILE A 6 45.69 2.15 -14.58
CA ILE A 6 44.24 2.01 -14.73
C ILE A 6 43.59 2.97 -13.73
N LYS A 7 43.15 4.14 -14.22
CA LYS A 7 42.19 4.97 -13.49
C LYS A 7 40.88 4.20 -13.44
N ALA A 8 40.58 3.60 -12.29
CA ALA A 8 39.24 3.10 -12.01
C ALA A 8 38.28 4.29 -11.99
N THR A 9 37.52 4.46 -13.07
CA THR A 9 36.40 5.39 -13.11
C THR A 9 35.29 4.80 -12.24
N LEU A 10 35.18 5.30 -11.01
CA LEU A 10 34.02 5.07 -10.16
C LEU A 10 32.78 5.53 -10.93
N LYS A 11 31.99 4.58 -11.43
CA LYS A 11 30.63 4.87 -11.87
C LYS A 11 29.88 5.33 -10.62
N THR A 12 29.58 6.61 -10.57
CA THR A 12 28.61 7.18 -9.63
C THR A 12 27.32 6.39 -9.77
N SER A 13 27.05 5.52 -8.80
CA SER A 13 25.73 4.95 -8.59
C SER A 13 24.79 6.13 -8.41
N SER A 14 24.00 6.44 -9.44
CA SER A 14 22.92 7.41 -9.33
C SER A 14 21.96 6.86 -8.29
N THR A 15 22.07 7.32 -7.05
CA THR A 15 21.05 7.13 -6.03
C THR A 15 19.78 7.69 -6.64
N GLN A 16 18.88 6.82 -7.09
CA GLN A 16 17.55 7.25 -7.51
C GLN A 16 16.95 7.98 -6.31
N SER A 17 16.83 9.30 -6.42
CA SER A 17 16.15 10.12 -5.44
C SER A 17 14.69 9.69 -5.40
N ARG A 18 14.35 8.74 -4.53
CA ARG A 18 12.95 8.37 -4.30
C ARG A 18 12.26 9.55 -3.62
N SER A 19 11.16 9.98 -4.20
CA SER A 19 10.31 11.08 -3.72
C SER A 19 9.50 10.67 -2.47
N LEU A 20 10.16 10.27 -1.38
CA LEU A 20 9.49 9.81 -0.17
C LEU A 20 8.44 10.82 0.28
N VAL A 21 7.23 10.35 0.56
CA VAL A 21 6.18 11.19 1.12
C VAL A 21 6.48 11.45 2.59
N THR A 22 6.79 12.70 2.93
CA THR A 22 6.94 13.22 4.30
C THR A 22 5.73 14.07 4.69
N LEU A 23 5.25 13.88 5.91
CA LEU A 23 4.13 14.66 6.45
C LEU A 23 4.65 16.00 7.00
N LYS A 24 4.15 17.11 6.45
CA LYS A 24 4.39 18.44 7.04
C LYS A 24 3.57 18.65 8.31
N ASN A 25 2.33 18.16 8.32
CA ASN A 25 1.39 18.25 9.43
C ASN A 25 0.64 16.92 9.57
N THR A 26 0.68 16.31 10.75
CA THR A 26 -0.09 15.09 11.04
C THR A 26 -1.53 15.45 11.40
N LYS A 27 -2.50 14.90 10.65
CA LYS A 27 -3.93 15.11 10.91
C LYS A 27 -4.54 14.04 11.80
N TYR A 28 -4.07 12.81 11.67
CA TYR A 28 -4.60 11.66 12.39
C TYR A 28 -3.54 10.55 12.44
N THR A 29 -3.52 9.80 13.54
CA THR A 29 -2.70 8.61 13.73
C THR A 29 -3.60 7.48 14.22
N ALA A 30 -3.67 6.39 13.45
CA ALA A 30 -4.26 5.14 13.92
C ALA A 30 -3.18 4.30 14.61
N THR A 31 -3.56 3.58 15.66
CA THR A 31 -2.68 2.64 16.37
C THR A 31 -3.31 1.26 16.35
N ALA A 32 -2.56 0.27 15.88
CA ALA A 32 -2.92 -1.13 15.94
C ALA A 32 -1.83 -1.93 16.66
N LEU A 33 -2.22 -2.97 17.39
CA LEU A 33 -1.30 -3.90 18.05
C LEU A 33 -1.55 -5.32 17.52
N ALA A 34 -0.52 -5.93 16.94
CA ALA A 34 -0.52 -7.35 16.64
C ALA A 34 0.24 -8.12 17.73
N SER A 35 -0.29 -9.26 18.16
CA SER A 35 0.31 -10.08 19.23
C SER A 35 0.10 -11.58 18.97
N GLY A 36 0.85 -12.43 19.69
CA GLY A 36 0.78 -13.88 19.52
C GLY A 36 1.55 -14.38 18.29
N ALA A 37 1.02 -15.41 17.63
CA ALA A 37 1.71 -16.18 16.59
C ALA A 37 1.72 -15.51 15.20
N GLY A 38 2.01 -14.21 15.13
CA GLY A 38 2.13 -13.46 13.87
C GLY A 38 0.88 -13.56 12.99
N ARG A 39 1.00 -14.19 11.81
CA ARG A 39 -0.11 -14.40 10.85
C ARG A 39 -1.20 -15.38 11.36
N ASN A 40 -0.98 -16.03 12.50
CA ASN A 40 -1.97 -16.84 13.24
C ASN A 40 -2.27 -16.26 14.64
N GLY A 41 -1.93 -15.00 14.87
CA GLY A 41 -2.14 -14.30 16.14
C GLY A 41 -3.44 -13.49 16.13
N THR A 42 -3.41 -12.36 16.84
CA THR A 42 -4.50 -11.39 16.87
C THR A 42 -3.99 -10.01 16.51
N VAL A 43 -4.88 -9.18 15.97
CA VAL A 43 -4.62 -7.74 15.76
C VAL A 43 -5.80 -6.93 16.28
N SER A 44 -5.51 -5.87 17.03
CA SER A 44 -6.51 -4.95 17.57
C SER A 44 -6.21 -3.50 17.23
N SER A 45 -7.26 -2.69 17.04
CA SER A 45 -7.18 -1.24 16.80
C SER A 45 -8.47 -0.58 17.28
N GLY A 46 -8.39 0.19 18.37
CA GLY A 46 -9.59 0.75 19.01
C GLY A 46 -10.55 -0.37 19.46
N ASN A 47 -11.78 -0.35 18.95
CA ASN A 47 -12.80 -1.37 19.21
C ASN A 47 -12.76 -2.56 18.23
N LEU A 48 -11.89 -2.54 17.21
CA LEU A 48 -11.73 -3.64 16.28
C LEU A 48 -10.76 -4.68 16.85
N ASN A 49 -11.18 -5.93 16.92
CA ASN A 49 -10.35 -7.07 17.34
C ASN A 49 -10.54 -8.21 16.34
N LEU A 50 -9.46 -8.66 15.71
CA LEU A 50 -9.49 -9.70 14.68
C LEU A 50 -8.56 -10.84 15.04
N ASN A 51 -9.05 -12.06 14.87
CA ASN A 51 -8.22 -13.26 14.84
C ASN A 51 -7.62 -13.40 13.45
N LEU A 52 -6.31 -13.61 13.39
CA LEU A 52 -5.60 -13.83 12.15
C LEU A 52 -5.41 -15.32 11.90
N ALA A 53 -5.49 -15.71 10.64
CA ALA A 53 -5.12 -17.04 10.19
C ALA A 53 -4.35 -16.96 8.87
N LEU A 54 -3.33 -17.80 8.75
CA LEU A 54 -2.65 -17.99 7.49
C LEU A 54 -3.63 -18.62 6.46
N PRO A 55 -3.70 -18.13 5.21
CA PRO A 55 -4.56 -18.72 4.18
C PRO A 55 -4.23 -20.19 3.91
N LYS A 56 -5.21 -20.95 3.41
CA LYS A 56 -5.03 -22.37 3.09
C LYS A 56 -3.98 -22.58 1.99
N GLU A 57 -3.96 -21.67 1.04
CA GLU A 57 -3.01 -21.61 -0.08
C GLU A 57 -1.56 -21.43 0.40
N MET A 58 -1.37 -20.93 1.62
CA MET A 58 -0.08 -20.78 2.28
C MET A 58 0.14 -21.84 3.39
N GLY A 59 -0.67 -22.90 3.42
CA GLY A 59 -0.57 -24.01 4.38
C GLY A 59 -1.17 -23.73 5.76
N GLY A 60 -1.99 -22.68 5.89
CA GLY A 60 -2.69 -22.34 7.12
C GLY A 60 -4.10 -22.94 7.24
N SER A 61 -4.78 -22.61 8.34
CA SER A 61 -6.16 -23.04 8.57
C SER A 61 -7.17 -22.29 7.71
N GLY A 62 -6.88 -21.03 7.34
CA GLY A 62 -7.83 -20.11 6.73
C GLY A 62 -8.97 -19.67 7.66
N ASN A 63 -8.93 -20.01 8.96
CA ASN A 63 -10.01 -19.74 9.91
C ASN A 63 -9.81 -18.39 10.63
N GLY A 64 -9.71 -17.30 9.87
CA GLY A 64 -9.46 -15.96 10.37
C GLY A 64 -9.15 -14.99 9.24
N GLU A 65 -8.95 -13.73 9.59
CA GLU A 65 -8.55 -12.71 8.63
C GLU A 65 -7.04 -12.77 8.36
N ASN A 66 -6.57 -12.08 7.33
CA ASN A 66 -5.15 -12.01 7.01
C ASN A 66 -4.70 -10.59 6.61
N PRO A 67 -3.39 -10.30 6.67
CA PRO A 67 -2.86 -8.98 6.32
C PRO A 67 -3.24 -8.50 4.91
N GLU A 68 -3.37 -9.41 3.93
CA GLU A 68 -3.71 -9.06 2.55
C GLU A 68 -5.17 -8.60 2.44
N GLN A 69 -6.10 -9.25 3.15
CA GLN A 69 -7.49 -8.79 3.27
C GLN A 69 -7.56 -7.41 3.92
N LEU A 70 -6.82 -7.19 5.01
CA LEU A 70 -6.79 -5.88 5.69
C LEU A 70 -6.25 -4.79 4.77
N PHE A 71 -5.22 -5.10 3.99
CA PHE A 71 -4.68 -4.18 2.99
C PHE A 71 -5.67 -3.93 1.84
N ALA A 72 -6.37 -4.96 1.36
CA ALA A 72 -7.39 -4.84 0.32
C ALA A 72 -8.56 -3.96 0.79
N MET A 73 -9.03 -4.15 2.02
CA MET A 73 -10.07 -3.31 2.64
C MET A 73 -9.60 -1.86 2.77
N GLY A 74 -8.39 -1.65 3.30
CA GLY A 74 -7.81 -0.31 3.47
C GLY A 74 -7.65 0.42 2.15
N TYR A 75 -7.11 -0.25 1.12
CA TYR A 75 -6.85 0.36 -0.17
C TYR A 75 -8.16 0.66 -0.92
N SER A 76 -9.08 -0.29 -1.01
CA SER A 76 -10.37 -0.07 -1.69
C SER A 76 -11.14 1.11 -1.08
N ALA A 77 -11.24 1.17 0.25
CA ALA A 77 -11.87 2.27 0.97
C ALA A 77 -11.14 3.61 0.75
N CYS A 78 -9.80 3.61 0.81
CA CYS A 78 -9.01 4.83 0.62
C CYS A 78 -9.15 5.40 -0.79
N LEU A 79 -9.14 4.56 -1.83
CA LEU A 79 -9.29 5.01 -3.20
C LEU A 79 -10.71 5.50 -3.50
N LEU A 80 -11.74 4.80 -3.03
CA LEU A 80 -13.12 5.26 -3.18
C LEU A 80 -13.32 6.63 -2.53
N GLY A 81 -12.82 6.81 -1.30
CA GLY A 81 -12.87 8.11 -0.61
C GLY A 81 -12.11 9.21 -1.34
N ALA A 82 -10.96 8.89 -1.95
CA ALA A 82 -10.19 9.83 -2.75
C ALA A 82 -10.94 10.29 -4.02
N ILE A 83 -11.56 9.35 -4.74
CA ILE A 83 -12.39 9.64 -5.91
C ILE A 83 -13.55 10.58 -5.51
N GLN A 84 -14.27 10.24 -4.43
CA GLN A 84 -15.38 11.06 -3.93
C GLN A 84 -14.93 12.45 -3.49
N ALA A 85 -13.76 12.57 -2.85
CA ALA A 85 -13.21 13.86 -2.44
C ALA A 85 -12.89 14.75 -3.65
N VAL A 86 -12.23 14.20 -4.67
CA VAL A 86 -11.89 14.95 -5.89
C VAL A 86 -13.16 15.31 -6.68
N ALA A 87 -14.13 14.40 -6.77
CA ALA A 87 -15.41 14.68 -7.41
C ALA A 87 -16.14 15.86 -6.73
N ARG A 88 -16.16 15.90 -5.39
CA ARG A 88 -16.72 17.03 -4.63
C ARG A 88 -15.98 18.34 -4.90
N GLN A 89 -14.66 18.33 -4.93
CA GLN A 89 -13.85 19.52 -5.26
C GLN A 89 -14.14 20.06 -6.66
N LYS A 90 -14.52 19.18 -7.59
CA LYS A 90 -14.89 19.52 -8.98
C LYS A 90 -16.38 19.82 -9.17
N GLY A 91 -17.20 19.78 -8.12
CA GLY A 91 -18.66 19.95 -8.22
C GLY A 91 -19.39 18.79 -8.92
N LYS A 92 -18.77 17.61 -8.99
CA LYS A 92 -19.29 16.39 -9.65
C LYS A 92 -19.67 15.28 -8.64
N ALA A 93 -20.12 15.64 -7.43
CA ALA A 93 -20.36 14.65 -6.36
C ALA A 93 -21.37 13.57 -6.76
N ASP A 94 -22.44 13.94 -7.47
CA ASP A 94 -23.49 13.01 -7.91
C ASP A 94 -22.99 12.00 -8.94
N ALA A 95 -21.92 12.30 -9.67
CA ALA A 95 -21.35 11.44 -10.71
C ALA A 95 -20.68 10.17 -10.16
N VAL A 96 -20.41 10.12 -8.84
CA VAL A 96 -19.70 9.00 -8.19
C VAL A 96 -20.47 8.42 -7.00
N LYS A 97 -21.78 8.69 -6.91
CA LYS A 97 -22.62 8.23 -5.80
C LYS A 97 -22.67 6.69 -5.68
N ASP A 98 -22.64 6.01 -6.82
CA ASP A 98 -22.71 4.55 -6.92
C ASP A 98 -21.32 3.92 -7.21
N ALA A 99 -20.26 4.71 -7.06
CA ALA A 99 -18.91 4.26 -7.35
C ALA A 99 -18.49 3.12 -6.42
N LYS A 100 -17.86 2.08 -6.98
CA LYS A 100 -17.37 0.92 -6.23
C LYS A 100 -15.92 0.66 -6.59
N VAL A 101 -15.12 0.33 -5.58
CA VAL A 101 -13.71 -0.03 -5.76
C VAL A 101 -13.51 -1.44 -5.22
N ARG A 102 -12.98 -2.33 -6.06
CA ARG A 102 -12.55 -3.67 -5.69
C ARG A 102 -11.02 -3.72 -5.77
N ALA A 103 -10.36 -4.06 -4.68
CA ALA A 103 -8.92 -4.27 -4.63
C ALA A 103 -8.64 -5.75 -4.41
N ASN A 104 -7.95 -6.38 -5.34
CA ASN A 104 -7.42 -7.74 -5.21
C ASN A 104 -5.95 -7.62 -4.79
N VAL A 105 -5.60 -8.17 -3.64
CA VAL A 105 -4.24 -8.15 -3.11
C VAL A 105 -3.69 -9.57 -3.15
N SER A 106 -2.56 -9.75 -3.82
CA SER A 106 -1.89 -11.05 -3.92
C SER A 106 -0.55 -10.99 -3.20
N ILE A 107 -0.23 -12.04 -2.46
CA ILE A 107 1.08 -12.27 -1.84
C ILE A 107 1.77 -13.44 -2.55
N GLY A 108 3.08 -13.32 -2.82
CA GLY A 108 3.85 -14.36 -3.49
C GLY A 108 5.34 -14.05 -3.52
N GLU A 109 6.13 -14.92 -4.13
CA GLU A 109 7.56 -14.67 -4.35
C GLU A 109 7.74 -13.58 -5.41
N PRO A 110 8.50 -12.51 -5.11
CA PRO A 110 8.77 -11.46 -6.08
C PRO A 110 9.89 -11.87 -7.03
N GLU A 111 9.84 -11.37 -8.26
CA GLU A 111 10.94 -11.55 -9.21
C GLU A 111 12.19 -10.79 -8.73
N GLY A 112 13.35 -11.45 -8.78
CA GLY A 112 14.65 -10.81 -8.58
C GLY A 112 15.05 -10.52 -7.12
N MET A 113 14.29 -10.98 -6.12
CA MET A 113 14.70 -10.91 -4.71
C MET A 113 14.07 -12.03 -3.85
N PRO A 114 14.74 -12.47 -2.78
CA PRO A 114 14.18 -13.48 -1.87
C PRO A 114 13.04 -12.91 -1.01
N GLY A 115 12.16 -13.79 -0.52
CA GLY A 115 11.09 -13.46 0.42
C GLY A 115 9.73 -13.31 -0.24
N PHE A 116 8.83 -12.55 0.40
CA PHE A 116 7.49 -12.27 -0.11
C PHE A 116 7.36 -10.84 -0.64
N GLY A 117 6.67 -10.69 -1.76
CA GLY A 117 6.17 -9.44 -2.30
C GLY A 117 4.63 -9.40 -2.32
N ILE A 118 4.10 -8.22 -2.61
CA ILE A 118 2.66 -8.00 -2.78
C ILE A 118 2.40 -7.37 -4.15
N SER A 119 1.35 -7.84 -4.83
CA SER A 119 0.77 -7.17 -6.01
C SER A 119 -0.66 -6.73 -5.72
N VAL A 120 -1.11 -5.66 -6.38
CA VAL A 120 -2.48 -5.16 -6.24
C VAL A 120 -3.10 -4.94 -7.60
N ASP A 121 -4.26 -5.54 -7.84
CA ASP A 121 -5.13 -5.26 -8.98
C ASP A 121 -6.39 -4.53 -8.49
N ILE A 122 -6.74 -3.42 -9.13
CA ILE A 122 -7.89 -2.60 -8.72
C ILE A 122 -8.85 -2.44 -9.88
N LYS A 123 -10.13 -2.71 -9.62
CA LYS A 123 -11.24 -2.44 -10.55
C LYS A 123 -12.19 -1.43 -9.94
N VAL A 124 -12.53 -0.41 -10.72
CA VAL A 124 -13.43 0.67 -10.31
C VAL A 124 -14.63 0.72 -11.24
N GLU A 125 -15.82 0.82 -10.66
CA GLU A 125 -17.10 0.89 -11.36
C GLU A 125 -17.78 2.23 -11.02
N GLY A 126 -18.56 2.80 -11.95
CA GLY A 126 -19.38 3.99 -11.69
C GLY A 126 -18.60 5.31 -11.59
N VAL A 127 -17.47 5.44 -12.29
CA VAL A 127 -16.60 6.62 -12.30
C VAL A 127 -16.04 6.83 -13.71
N ASP A 128 -15.90 8.08 -14.17
CA ASP A 128 -15.22 8.40 -15.43
C ASP A 128 -13.68 8.35 -15.29
N ASP A 129 -12.96 8.26 -16.41
CA ASP A 129 -11.50 8.13 -16.42
C ASP A 129 -10.79 9.35 -15.81
N GLU A 130 -11.38 10.55 -15.93
CA GLU A 130 -10.82 11.79 -15.38
C GLU A 130 -10.79 11.73 -13.85
N LEU A 131 -11.92 11.38 -13.25
CA LEU A 131 -12.10 11.26 -11.81
C LEU A 131 -11.35 10.06 -11.25
N LEU A 132 -11.30 8.94 -11.97
CA LEU A 132 -10.49 7.79 -11.57
C LEU A 132 -9.01 8.15 -11.50
N LYS A 133 -8.46 8.75 -12.55
CA LYS A 133 -7.06 9.17 -12.60
C LYS A 133 -6.75 10.18 -11.49
N ALA A 134 -7.59 11.18 -11.33
CA ALA A 134 -7.39 12.21 -10.31
C ALA A 134 -7.52 11.63 -8.89
N GLY A 135 -8.47 10.74 -8.66
CA GLY A 135 -8.63 10.01 -7.40
C GLY A 135 -7.42 9.11 -7.09
N HIS A 136 -6.87 8.43 -8.09
CA HIS A 136 -5.68 7.59 -7.91
C HIS A 136 -4.45 8.41 -7.52
N GLU A 137 -4.22 9.58 -8.12
CA GLU A 137 -3.11 10.49 -7.75
C GLU A 137 -3.31 11.17 -6.38
N PHE A 138 -4.58 11.31 -5.95
CA PHE A 138 -4.94 11.89 -4.66
C PHE A 138 -4.88 10.87 -3.52
N CYS A 139 -5.17 9.59 -3.79
CA CYS A 139 -5.25 8.51 -2.80
C CYS A 139 -3.91 8.26 -2.07
N PRO A 140 -3.86 8.37 -0.73
CA PRO A 140 -2.65 8.04 0.04
C PRO A 140 -2.08 6.65 -0.24
N TYR A 141 -2.90 5.61 -0.35
CA TYR A 141 -2.42 4.24 -0.60
C TYR A 141 -1.77 4.09 -1.98
N SER A 142 -2.33 4.72 -3.03
CA SER A 142 -1.68 4.78 -4.34
C SER A 142 -0.35 5.52 -4.29
N ARG A 143 -0.32 6.65 -3.57
CA ARG A 143 0.89 7.47 -3.46
C ARG A 143 2.01 6.74 -2.74
N ILE A 144 1.74 5.97 -1.68
CA ILE A 144 2.80 5.21 -1.00
C ILE A 144 3.39 4.10 -1.88
N LEU A 145 2.58 3.45 -2.73
CA LEU A 145 3.08 2.42 -3.65
C LEU A 145 3.89 3.03 -4.80
N LYS A 146 3.59 4.26 -5.20
CA LYS A 146 4.32 5.00 -6.25
C LYS A 146 5.59 5.69 -5.75
N HIS A 147 5.55 6.27 -4.55
CA HIS A 147 6.56 7.21 -4.06
C HIS A 147 7.26 6.75 -2.77
N GLY A 148 6.67 5.82 -2.02
CA GLY A 148 7.11 5.41 -0.69
C GLY A 148 6.61 6.34 0.42
N ALA A 149 6.79 5.89 1.67
CA ALA A 149 6.51 6.64 2.88
C ALA A 149 7.70 6.57 3.83
N VAL A 150 7.82 7.52 4.75
CA VAL A 150 8.79 7.43 5.85
C VAL A 150 8.30 6.37 6.84
N VAL A 151 9.14 5.36 7.07
CA VAL A 151 8.90 4.28 8.04
C VAL A 151 10.04 4.27 9.04
N ASN A 152 9.71 4.40 10.33
CA ASN A 152 10.66 4.33 11.43
C ASN A 152 10.41 3.06 12.24
N VAL A 153 11.46 2.27 12.47
CA VAL A 153 11.40 1.03 13.27
C VAL A 153 12.41 1.15 14.41
N SER A 154 11.94 1.02 15.65
CA SER A 154 12.76 1.09 16.86
C SER A 154 12.30 0.06 17.89
N LYS A 155 13.20 -0.30 18.81
CA LYS A 155 12.83 -1.07 20.00
C LYS A 155 12.09 -0.14 20.98
N ALA A 156 11.08 -0.67 21.67
CA ALA A 156 10.41 0.01 22.76
C ALA A 156 11.30 0.04 24.01
#